data_AF-A0A813X6Q1-F1
#
_entry.id   AF-A0A813X6Q1-F1
#
_cell.length_a   1.000
_cell.length_b   1.000
_cell.length_c   1.000
_cell.angle_alpha   90.00
_cell.angle_beta   90.00
_cell.angle_gamma   90.00
#
_symmetry.space_group_name_H-M   'P 1'
#
loop_
_entity.id
_entity.type
_entity.pdbx_description
1 polymer ?
#
loop_
_entity_poly.entity_id
_entity_poly.type
_entity_poly.pdbx_seq_one_letter_code
_entity_poly.pdbx_strand_id
1 'polypeptide(L)'
;MSDQEQAVGPAFAMALGGLFSCVAQQLRVDIEFNGEYRITHVHSKYQHEPKQLPAKNITFKLHDLNADEKRNLVFQLHVPKLNTSQNIEMTSQETTLQDEQTIGQVTVTYVEPNSRQTITTTPVSFQLIRTAQPTADQLQVNYELDIQRNRVETAREIKRAMDTNNYQQSLAILKAQVDKVKASVSSQSPFCQLLIRDLEYRYPSERAYRSSHHNTYMQHASERGTYAPTTSFSSAQYLNISQQQQVIQFQQHQQQQPSFPDVQQQQPAPSSQTN
;
A
#
# COMPACT_ATOMS: atom_id res chain seq x y z
N MET A 1 -10.27 -26.45 24.18
CA MET A 1 -10.18 -24.99 23.96
C MET A 1 -10.13 -24.80 22.46
N SER A 2 -11.06 -24.03 21.91
CA SER A 2 -11.22 -23.89 20.46
C SER A 2 -10.07 -23.07 19.87
N ASP A 3 -9.66 -23.38 18.64
CA ASP A 3 -8.58 -22.71 17.90
C ASP A 3 -8.73 -21.17 17.82
N GLN A 4 -9.94 -20.66 18.08
CA GLN A 4 -10.25 -19.23 18.16
C GLN A 4 -9.64 -18.52 19.38
N GLU A 5 -9.51 -19.18 20.54
CA GLU A 5 -8.93 -18.54 21.74
C GLU A 5 -7.40 -18.40 21.63
N GLN A 6 -6.73 -19.31 20.92
CA GLN A 6 -5.27 -19.26 20.74
C GLN A 6 -4.82 -18.16 19.76
N ALA A 7 -5.70 -17.68 18.88
CA ALA A 7 -5.38 -16.63 17.92
C ALA A 7 -5.42 -15.21 18.52
N VAL A 8 -6.06 -15.03 19.68
CA VAL A 8 -6.26 -13.73 20.31
C VAL A 8 -4.96 -13.18 20.89
N GLY A 9 -4.19 -13.99 21.62
CA GLY A 9 -2.92 -13.56 22.24
C GLY A 9 -1.90 -13.00 21.23
N PRO A 10 -1.59 -13.72 20.14
CA PRO A 10 -0.72 -13.22 19.08
C PRO A 10 -1.28 -11.97 18.40
N ALA A 11 -2.59 -11.89 18.14
CA ALA A 11 -3.22 -10.70 17.55
C ALA A 11 -3.09 -9.45 18.46
N PHE A 12 -3.25 -9.62 19.77
CA PHE A 12 -3.04 -8.56 20.75
C PHE A 12 -1.57 -8.17 20.90
N ALA A 13 -0.66 -9.14 20.92
CA ALA A 13 0.78 -8.86 20.94
C ALA A 13 1.24 -8.13 19.67
N MET A 14 0.68 -8.49 18.50
CA MET A 14 0.91 -7.77 17.24
C MET A 14 0.34 -6.34 17.28
N ALA A 15 -0.86 -6.16 17.84
CA ALA A 15 -1.47 -4.84 17.99
C ALA A 15 -0.69 -3.93 18.95
N LEU A 16 -0.19 -4.49 20.07
CA LEU A 16 0.63 -3.77 21.05
C LEU A 16 2.03 -3.45 20.51
N GLY A 17 2.66 -4.38 19.79
CA GLY A 17 3.95 -4.14 19.13
C GLY A 17 3.88 -3.01 18.10
N GLY A 18 2.76 -2.89 17.38
CA GLY A 18 2.52 -1.80 16.44
C GLY A 18 2.43 -0.42 17.11
N LEU A 19 1.82 -0.34 18.29
CA LEU A 19 1.65 0.93 19.04
C LEU A 19 2.98 1.55 19.48
N PHE A 20 3.95 0.74 19.91
CA PHE A 20 5.29 1.21 20.30
C PHE A 20 6.19 1.55 19.09
N SER A 21 5.72 1.28 17.88
CA SER A 21 6.44 1.57 16.64
C SER A 21 5.92 2.80 15.93
N CYS A 22 4.94 3.54 16.47
CA CYS A 22 4.42 4.75 15.83
C CYS A 22 5.55 5.80 15.65
N VAL A 23 5.81 6.21 14.42
CA VAL A 23 6.84 7.20 14.06
C VAL A 23 6.26 8.55 13.65
N ALA A 24 4.99 8.60 13.24
CA ALA A 24 4.29 9.83 12.90
C ALA A 24 2.81 9.72 13.25
N GLN A 25 2.25 10.73 13.90
CA GLN A 25 0.82 10.82 14.21
C GLN A 25 0.12 11.83 13.30
N GLN A 26 -1.17 11.60 13.05
CA GLN A 26 -2.00 12.54 12.26
C GLN A 26 -1.37 12.92 10.90
N LEU A 27 -0.76 11.95 10.22
CA LEU A 27 -0.05 12.15 8.96
C LEU A 27 -1.00 12.71 7.89
N ARG A 28 -0.55 13.78 7.25
CA ARG A 28 -1.20 14.46 6.14
C ARG A 28 -0.21 14.60 4.99
N VAL A 29 -0.67 14.36 3.77
CA VAL A 29 0.10 14.60 2.55
C VAL A 29 -0.64 15.58 1.67
N ASP A 30 -0.02 16.74 1.42
CA ASP A 30 -0.53 17.78 0.55
C ASP A 30 0.18 17.70 -0.80
N ILE A 31 -0.60 17.69 -1.87
CA ILE A 31 -0.10 17.72 -3.24
C ILE A 31 -0.71 18.93 -3.93
N GLU A 32 0.13 19.76 -4.51
CA GLU A 32 -0.25 20.95 -5.25
C GLU A 32 0.31 20.87 -6.67
N PHE A 33 -0.54 21.13 -7.67
CA PHE A 33 -0.18 21.11 -9.08
C PHE A 33 -0.14 22.53 -9.65
N ASN A 34 0.86 22.77 -10.50
CA ASN A 34 1.02 24.01 -11.25
C ASN A 34 0.17 23.99 -12.54
N GLY A 35 -0.01 25.14 -13.18
CA GLY A 35 -0.60 25.21 -14.53
C GLY A 35 -1.99 24.58 -14.66
N GLU A 36 -2.21 23.77 -15.70
CA GLU A 36 -3.49 23.08 -15.99
C GLU A 36 -3.54 21.62 -15.51
N TYR A 37 -2.51 21.16 -14.80
CA TYR A 37 -2.46 19.82 -14.24
C TYR A 37 -3.51 19.67 -13.12
N ARG A 38 -4.23 18.54 -13.12
CA ARG A 38 -5.31 18.29 -12.15
C ARG A 38 -5.48 16.80 -11.90
N ILE A 39 -5.68 16.43 -10.64
CA ILE A 39 -6.07 15.05 -10.29
C ILE A 39 -7.50 14.83 -10.77
N THR A 40 -7.71 13.77 -11.54
CA THR A 40 -9.04 13.41 -12.06
C THR A 40 -9.70 12.31 -11.26
N HIS A 41 -8.89 11.45 -10.63
CA HIS A 41 -9.39 10.32 -9.87
C HIS A 41 -8.40 9.90 -8.79
N VAL A 42 -8.90 9.50 -7.63
CA VAL A 42 -8.12 8.95 -6.53
C VAL A 42 -8.44 7.47 -6.40
N HIS A 43 -7.43 6.61 -6.48
CA HIS A 43 -7.58 5.15 -6.33
C HIS A 43 -7.22 4.67 -4.92
N SER A 44 -6.72 5.56 -4.07
CA SER A 44 -6.46 5.24 -2.67
C SER A 44 -7.72 5.38 -1.82
N LYS A 45 -7.89 4.49 -0.84
CA LYS A 45 -8.98 4.53 0.16
C LYS A 45 -8.88 5.64 1.20
N TYR A 46 -7.77 6.39 1.24
CA TYR A 46 -7.56 7.43 2.24
C TYR A 46 -8.55 8.58 2.06
N GLN A 47 -9.00 9.14 3.19
CA GLN A 47 -9.80 10.34 3.16
C GLN A 47 -8.99 11.46 2.52
N HIS A 48 -9.65 12.22 1.65
CA HIS A 48 -9.01 13.32 0.96
C HIS A 48 -9.93 14.50 0.78
N GLU A 49 -9.32 15.68 0.66
CA GLU A 49 -9.99 16.96 0.44
C GLU A 49 -9.29 17.71 -0.71
N PRO A 50 -10.03 18.31 -1.65
CA PRO A 50 -11.49 18.27 -1.78
C PRO A 50 -11.99 16.88 -2.21
N LYS A 51 -13.22 16.53 -1.81
CA LYS A 51 -13.88 15.28 -2.27
C LYS A 51 -14.28 15.35 -3.74
N GLN A 52 -14.54 16.57 -4.24
CA GLN A 52 -14.91 16.80 -5.62
C GLN A 52 -13.65 16.85 -6.48
N LEU A 53 -13.62 16.01 -7.52
CA LEU A 53 -12.59 16.00 -8.55
C LEU A 53 -13.21 16.46 -9.88
N PRO A 54 -12.41 17.08 -10.78
CA PRO A 54 -10.97 17.24 -10.71
C PRO A 54 -10.49 18.40 -9.82
N ALA A 55 -9.26 18.30 -9.27
CA ALA A 55 -8.68 19.32 -8.38
C ALA A 55 -7.19 19.57 -8.67
N LYS A 56 -6.73 20.82 -8.44
CA LYS A 56 -5.30 21.21 -8.54
C LYS A 56 -4.52 21.02 -7.25
N ASN A 57 -5.22 20.89 -6.14
CA ASN A 57 -4.67 20.63 -4.83
C ASN A 57 -5.44 19.49 -4.20
N ILE A 58 -4.74 18.60 -3.51
CA ILE A 58 -5.37 17.54 -2.75
C ILE A 58 -4.60 17.31 -1.46
N THR A 59 -5.36 17.04 -0.41
CA THR A 59 -4.85 16.67 0.89
C THR A 59 -5.30 15.27 1.21
N PHE A 60 -4.37 14.35 1.41
CA PHE A 60 -4.66 13.02 1.95
C PHE A 60 -4.48 13.01 3.47
N LYS A 61 -5.45 12.46 4.19
CA LYS A 61 -5.40 12.20 5.63
C LYS A 61 -5.10 10.72 5.84
N LEU A 62 -3.88 10.42 6.32
CA LEU A 62 -3.37 9.06 6.45
C LEU A 62 -3.49 8.52 7.88
N HIS A 63 -3.73 9.36 8.90
CA HIS A 63 -3.65 8.98 10.32
C HIS A 63 -2.23 8.60 10.75
N ASP A 64 -2.06 7.73 11.72
CA ASP A 64 -0.75 7.41 12.29
C ASP A 64 0.03 6.47 11.36
N LEU A 65 1.36 6.57 11.37
CA LEU A 65 2.29 5.75 10.59
C LEU A 65 3.23 5.03 11.55
N ASN A 66 3.40 3.73 11.34
CA ASN A 66 4.31 2.90 12.12
C ASN A 66 5.70 2.79 11.47
N ALA A 67 6.69 2.38 12.26
CA ALA A 67 8.02 2.08 11.77
C ALA A 67 7.94 1.01 10.68
N ASP A 68 8.75 1.15 9.64
CA ASP A 68 8.80 0.28 8.47
C ASP A 68 7.49 0.18 7.66
N GLU A 69 6.48 1.01 7.96
CA GLU A 69 5.27 1.11 7.17
C GLU A 69 5.46 2.01 5.94
N LYS A 70 5.05 1.52 4.77
CA LYS A 70 4.95 2.31 3.55
C LYS A 70 3.50 2.38 3.08
N ARG A 71 3.05 3.59 2.74
CA ARG A 71 1.71 3.87 2.19
C ARG A 71 1.83 4.50 0.81
N ASN A 72 1.17 3.87 -0.16
CA ASN A 72 1.13 4.36 -1.53
C ASN A 72 -0.15 5.18 -1.76
N LEU A 73 0.03 6.40 -2.26
CA LEU A 73 -1.06 7.28 -2.70
C LEU A 73 -1.15 7.18 -4.23
N VAL A 74 -2.19 6.51 -4.72
CA VAL A 74 -2.37 6.24 -6.15
C VAL A 74 -3.54 7.07 -6.67
N PHE A 75 -3.28 7.85 -7.72
CA PHE A 75 -4.26 8.71 -8.36
C PHE A 75 -4.00 8.84 -9.87
N GLN A 76 -4.97 9.38 -10.59
CA GLN A 76 -4.86 9.73 -12.01
C GLN A 76 -4.66 11.22 -12.15
N LEU A 77 -3.71 11.59 -13.01
CA LEU A 77 -3.36 12.96 -13.32
C LEU A 77 -3.79 13.30 -14.75
N HIS A 78 -4.53 14.39 -14.91
CA HIS A 78 -4.71 15.01 -16.21
C HIS A 78 -3.46 15.80 -16.57
N VAL A 79 -2.88 15.45 -17.71
CA VAL A 79 -1.70 16.06 -18.28
C VAL A 79 -2.14 16.86 -19.52
N PRO A 80 -2.05 18.21 -19.51
CA PRO A 80 -2.44 19.03 -20.65
C PRO A 80 -1.57 18.71 -21.87
N LYS A 81 -2.13 18.92 -23.06
CA LYS A 81 -1.36 18.85 -24.32
C LYS A 81 -0.47 20.08 -24.41
N LEU A 82 0.73 19.92 -24.96
CA LEU A 82 1.55 21.09 -25.30
C LEU A 82 0.87 21.84 -26.45
N ASN A 83 0.63 23.13 -26.25
CA ASN A 83 0.22 24.02 -27.34
C ASN A 83 1.48 24.35 -28.15
N THR A 84 1.68 23.65 -29.26
CA THR A 84 2.85 23.78 -30.15
C THR A 84 2.98 25.16 -30.83
N SER A 85 2.09 26.11 -30.53
CA SER A 85 1.96 27.38 -31.25
C SER A 85 2.59 28.59 -30.56
N GLN A 86 3.20 28.46 -29.38
CA GLN A 86 3.64 29.63 -28.60
C GLN A 86 5.14 29.78 -28.33
N ASN A 87 6.02 28.89 -28.81
CA ASN A 87 7.47 29.09 -28.66
C ASN A 87 8.28 28.45 -29.82
N ILE A 88 7.93 28.81 -31.06
CA ILE A 88 8.84 28.64 -32.19
C ILE A 88 9.24 30.04 -32.68
N GLU A 89 9.97 30.77 -31.84
CA GLU A 89 11.01 31.64 -32.40
C GLU A 89 12.19 30.73 -32.73
N MET A 90 12.20 30.29 -34.00
CA MET A 90 13.30 29.57 -34.61
C MET A 90 14.63 30.28 -34.34
N THR A 91 15.42 29.73 -33.43
CA THR A 91 16.88 29.82 -33.55
C THR A 91 17.37 28.44 -33.94
N SER A 92 17.85 28.39 -35.17
CA SER A 92 18.27 27.22 -35.92
C SER A 92 19.54 26.61 -35.31
N GLN A 93 19.42 25.84 -34.24
CA GLN A 93 20.48 24.94 -33.80
C GLN A 93 19.83 23.65 -33.28
N GLU A 94 20.34 22.50 -33.76
CA GLU A 94 19.99 21.15 -33.32
C GLU A 94 19.74 21.11 -31.81
N THR A 95 18.47 21.11 -31.40
CA THR A 95 18.12 21.00 -29.99
C THR A 95 17.25 19.78 -29.82
N THR A 96 17.79 18.81 -29.09
CA THR A 96 17.04 17.75 -28.42
C THR A 96 16.00 18.44 -27.53
N LEU A 97 14.80 18.69 -28.05
CA LEU A 97 13.73 19.41 -27.34
C LEU A 97 13.19 18.52 -26.21
N GLN A 98 13.90 18.49 -25.09
CA GLN A 98 13.39 18.03 -23.81
C GLN A 98 12.84 19.24 -23.07
N ASP A 99 11.53 19.27 -22.89
CA ASP A 99 10.87 20.26 -22.04
C ASP A 99 10.69 19.63 -20.66
N GLU A 100 11.50 20.06 -19.69
CA GLU A 100 11.41 19.66 -18.30
C GLU A 100 10.60 20.72 -17.54
N GLN A 101 9.38 20.34 -17.14
CA GLN A 101 8.47 21.23 -16.45
C GLN A 101 8.24 20.74 -15.02
N THR A 102 8.42 21.62 -14.03
CA THR A 102 7.91 21.37 -12.67
C THR A 102 6.39 21.45 -12.67
N ILE A 103 5.72 20.31 -12.46
CA ILE A 103 4.26 20.21 -12.57
C ILE A 103 3.55 20.34 -11.23
N GLY A 104 4.29 20.33 -10.12
CA GLY A 104 3.74 20.46 -8.78
C GLY A 104 4.74 20.16 -7.69
N GLN A 105 4.25 20.13 -6.46
CA GLN A 105 5.01 19.84 -5.24
C GLN A 105 4.20 19.00 -4.26
N VAL A 106 4.92 18.25 -3.42
CA VAL A 106 4.34 17.44 -2.33
C VAL A 106 4.93 17.89 -1.00
N THR A 107 4.08 18.04 -0.01
CA THR A 107 4.45 18.37 1.36
C THR A 107 3.83 17.35 2.31
N VAL A 108 4.59 16.92 3.32
CA VAL A 108 4.11 16.01 4.35
C VAL A 108 4.07 16.76 5.67
N THR A 109 2.94 16.66 6.38
CA THR A 109 2.78 17.21 7.73
C THR A 109 2.37 16.11 8.69
N TYR A 110 2.99 16.04 9.87
CA TYR A 110 2.68 15.07 10.90
C TYR A 110 3.00 15.60 12.30
N VAL A 111 2.49 14.94 13.33
CA VAL A 111 2.84 15.18 14.73
C VAL A 111 3.88 14.14 15.15
N GLU A 112 5.04 14.58 15.62
CA GLU A 112 6.06 13.67 16.14
C GLU A 112 5.57 13.07 17.49
N PRO A 113 5.51 11.74 17.64
CA PRO A 113 4.91 11.11 18.83
C PRO A 113 5.56 11.50 20.16
N ASN A 114 6.89 11.71 20.15
CA ASN A 114 7.68 11.98 21.36
C ASN A 114 7.62 13.44 21.79
N SER A 115 7.85 14.38 20.88
CA SER A 115 7.87 15.82 21.20
C SER A 115 6.49 16.47 21.13
N ARG A 116 5.51 15.80 20.48
CA ARG A 116 4.19 16.34 20.13
C ARG A 116 4.25 17.59 19.24
N GLN A 117 5.39 17.87 18.61
CA GLN A 117 5.52 18.96 17.67
C GLN A 117 4.95 18.59 16.31
N THR A 118 4.29 19.54 15.66
CA THR A 118 3.90 19.41 14.27
C THR A 118 5.10 19.71 13.38
N ILE A 119 5.50 18.72 12.59
CA ILE A 119 6.58 18.82 11.61
C ILE A 119 5.96 18.87 10.22
N THR A 120 6.38 19.86 9.44
CA THR A 120 6.06 19.97 8.02
C THR A 120 7.36 19.87 7.23
N THR A 121 7.43 18.93 6.27
CA THR A 121 8.62 18.72 5.46
C THR A 121 8.82 19.87 4.48
N THR A 122 10.05 20.06 4.02
CA THR A 122 10.31 20.89 2.84
C THR A 122 9.51 20.36 1.64
N PRO A 123 8.86 21.22 0.85
CA PRO A 123 8.15 20.80 -0.35
C PRO A 123 9.08 20.09 -1.33
N VAL A 124 8.65 18.96 -1.87
CA VAL A 124 9.38 18.19 -2.88
C VAL A 124 8.68 18.35 -4.22
N SER A 125 9.35 19.02 -5.17
CA SER A 125 8.85 19.20 -6.53
C SER A 125 8.89 17.89 -7.30
N PHE A 126 7.88 17.67 -8.16
CA PHE A 126 7.93 16.60 -9.15
C PHE A 126 7.81 17.16 -10.56
N GLN A 127 8.55 16.56 -11.47
CA GLN A 127 8.81 17.08 -12.80
C GLN A 127 8.23 16.16 -13.87
N LEU A 128 7.79 16.76 -14.97
CA LEU A 128 7.39 16.06 -16.18
C LEU A 128 8.37 16.42 -17.28
N ILE A 129 9.07 15.41 -17.77
CA ILE A 129 9.94 15.52 -18.95
C ILE A 129 9.12 15.08 -20.16
N ARG A 130 8.99 15.97 -21.14
CA ARG A 130 8.37 15.67 -22.44
C ARG A 130 9.47 15.66 -23.49
N THR A 131 9.54 14.56 -24.22
CA THR A 131 10.54 14.39 -25.28
C THR A 131 9.85 13.94 -26.56
N ALA A 132 10.22 14.54 -27.69
CA ALA A 132 9.64 14.19 -28.99
C ALA A 132 10.10 12.81 -29.49
N GLN A 133 11.29 12.36 -29.07
CA GLN A 133 11.90 11.08 -29.43
C GLN A 133 12.40 10.40 -28.15
N PRO A 134 11.54 9.64 -27.45
CA PRO A 134 11.93 8.99 -26.21
C PRO A 134 12.92 7.86 -26.48
N THR A 135 13.95 7.76 -25.62
CA THR A 135 14.88 6.63 -25.66
C THR A 135 14.18 5.35 -25.17
N ALA A 136 14.77 4.18 -25.47
CA ALA A 136 14.25 2.90 -24.99
C ALA A 136 14.11 2.86 -23.45
N ASP A 137 15.05 3.49 -22.74
CA ASP A 137 15.03 3.59 -21.28
C ASP A 137 13.88 4.49 -20.78
N GLN A 138 13.59 5.60 -21.47
CA GLN A 138 12.47 6.49 -21.14
C GLN A 138 11.10 5.86 -21.41
N LEU A 139 11.04 4.86 -22.29
CA LEU A 139 9.84 4.07 -22.55
C LEU A 139 9.64 2.92 -21.55
N GLN A 140 10.62 2.64 -20.68
CA GLN A 140 10.45 1.61 -19.67
C GLN A 140 9.35 1.99 -18.68
N VAL A 141 8.45 1.04 -18.46
CA VAL A 141 7.40 1.18 -17.46
C VAL A 141 8.03 1.15 -16.08
N ASN A 142 7.72 2.15 -15.25
CA ASN A 142 8.14 2.15 -13.85
C ASN A 142 7.57 0.91 -13.13
N TYR A 143 8.46 0.08 -12.59
CA TYR A 143 8.11 -1.21 -11.99
C TYR A 143 7.14 -1.09 -10.80
N GLU A 144 7.40 -0.16 -9.88
CA GLU A 144 6.54 0.06 -8.70
C GLU A 144 5.16 0.59 -9.11
N LEU A 145 5.12 1.49 -10.10
CA LEU A 145 3.86 2.00 -10.65
C LEU A 145 3.07 0.90 -11.37
N ASP A 146 3.74 -0.02 -12.05
CA ASP A 146 3.11 -1.18 -12.70
C ASP A 146 2.43 -2.10 -11.68
N ILE A 147 3.07 -2.36 -10.54
CA ILE A 147 2.45 -3.11 -9.42
C ILE A 147 1.16 -2.40 -8.98
N GLN A 148 1.21 -1.08 -8.77
CA GLN A 148 0.04 -0.32 -8.34
C GLN A 148 -1.05 -0.25 -9.42
N ARG A 149 -0.67 -0.21 -10.70
CA ARG A 149 -1.61 -0.27 -11.82
C ARG A 149 -2.32 -1.62 -11.86
N ASN A 150 -1.56 -2.72 -11.84
CA ASN A 150 -2.09 -4.07 -11.79
C ASN A 150 -3.04 -4.26 -10.61
N ARG A 151 -2.68 -3.72 -9.45
CA ARG A 151 -3.50 -3.71 -8.24
C ARG A 151 -4.86 -3.05 -8.45
N VAL A 152 -4.86 -1.79 -8.91
CA VAL A 152 -6.07 -0.98 -9.10
C VAL A 152 -6.97 -1.57 -10.19
N GLU A 153 -6.39 -1.98 -11.31
CA GLU A 153 -7.13 -2.56 -12.42
C GLU A 153 -7.73 -3.93 -12.06
N THR A 154 -6.97 -4.77 -11.35
CA THR A 154 -7.47 -6.07 -10.88
C THR A 154 -8.67 -5.90 -9.97
N ALA A 155 -8.61 -5.00 -8.99
CA ALA A 155 -9.76 -4.72 -8.11
C ALA A 155 -11.00 -4.24 -8.91
N ARG A 156 -10.79 -3.41 -9.94
CA ARG A 156 -11.86 -2.94 -10.83
C ARG A 156 -12.48 -4.07 -11.64
N GLU A 157 -11.66 -4.91 -12.27
CA GLU A 157 -12.16 -6.00 -13.11
C GLU A 157 -12.81 -7.12 -12.27
N ILE A 158 -12.32 -7.40 -11.05
CA ILE A 158 -13.03 -8.29 -10.11
C ILE A 158 -14.42 -7.75 -9.80
N LYS A 159 -14.53 -6.46 -9.47
CA LYS A 159 -15.82 -5.81 -9.23
C LYS A 159 -16.74 -5.92 -10.45
N ARG A 160 -16.22 -5.58 -11.64
CA ARG A 160 -16.96 -5.69 -12.89
C ARG A 160 -17.42 -7.12 -13.18
N ALA A 161 -16.58 -8.11 -12.92
CA ALA A 161 -16.90 -9.52 -13.10
C ALA A 161 -18.01 -9.98 -12.13
N MET A 162 -18.03 -9.47 -10.89
CA MET A 162 -19.12 -9.71 -9.94
C MET A 162 -20.43 -9.04 -10.35
N ASP A 163 -20.36 -7.79 -10.83
CA ASP A 163 -21.54 -7.03 -11.28
C ASP A 163 -22.12 -7.60 -12.59
N THR A 164 -21.34 -8.41 -13.31
CA THR A 164 -21.78 -9.11 -14.52
C THR A 164 -22.63 -10.32 -14.13
N ASN A 165 -23.95 -10.23 -14.27
CA ASN A 165 -24.88 -11.35 -13.95
C ASN A 165 -24.85 -12.49 -14.99
N ASN A 166 -23.69 -12.76 -15.59
CA ASN A 166 -23.45 -13.81 -16.57
C ASN A 166 -22.12 -14.50 -16.25
N TYR A 167 -22.19 -15.79 -15.93
CA TYR A 167 -21.04 -16.58 -15.51
C TYR A 167 -19.92 -16.64 -16.57
N GLN A 168 -20.28 -16.86 -17.84
CA GLN A 168 -19.28 -16.98 -18.92
C GLN A 168 -18.57 -15.65 -19.17
N GLN A 169 -19.31 -14.55 -19.13
CA GLN A 169 -18.73 -13.22 -19.29
C GLN A 169 -17.85 -12.84 -18.10
N SER A 170 -18.27 -13.15 -16.88
CA SER A 170 -17.49 -12.97 -15.66
C SER A 170 -16.14 -13.71 -15.73
N LEU A 171 -16.18 -14.99 -16.14
CA LEU A 171 -14.95 -15.78 -16.36
C LEU A 171 -14.05 -15.18 -17.45
N ALA A 172 -14.63 -14.68 -18.53
CA ALA A 172 -13.85 -14.06 -19.60
C ALA A 172 -13.14 -12.79 -19.13
N ILE A 173 -13.81 -11.95 -18.31
CA ILE A 173 -13.22 -10.75 -17.71
C ILE A 173 -12.04 -11.13 -16.80
N LEU A 174 -12.25 -12.08 -15.88
CA LEU A 174 -11.20 -12.52 -14.96
C LEU A 174 -10.01 -13.13 -15.70
N LYS A 175 -10.26 -13.98 -16.71
CA LYS A 175 -9.20 -14.59 -17.53
C LYS A 175 -8.40 -13.53 -18.29
N ALA A 176 -9.06 -12.57 -18.92
CA ALA A 176 -8.38 -11.49 -19.63
C ALA A 176 -7.50 -10.67 -18.68
N GLN A 177 -7.95 -10.44 -17.44
CA GLN A 177 -7.16 -9.73 -16.44
C GLN A 177 -5.96 -10.55 -15.97
N VAL A 178 -6.09 -11.88 -15.80
CA VAL A 178 -4.93 -12.76 -15.51
C VAL A 178 -3.88 -12.65 -16.61
N ASP A 179 -4.29 -12.75 -17.87
CA ASP A 179 -3.39 -12.68 -19.01
C ASP A 179 -2.68 -11.31 -19.07
N LYS A 180 -3.41 -10.23 -18.75
CA LYS A 180 -2.85 -8.87 -18.65
C LYS A 180 -1.79 -8.76 -17.54
N VAL A 181 -2.07 -9.25 -16.33
CA VAL A 181 -1.11 -9.18 -15.22
C VAL A 181 0.10 -10.06 -15.52
N LYS A 182 -0.07 -11.23 -16.13
CA LYS A 182 1.05 -12.11 -16.54
C LYS A 182 1.95 -11.48 -17.61
N ALA A 183 1.38 -10.68 -18.50
CA ALA A 183 2.13 -9.95 -19.53
C ALA A 183 2.83 -8.67 -19.01
N SER A 184 2.54 -8.25 -17.78
CA SER A 184 3.10 -7.02 -17.21
C SER A 184 4.56 -7.18 -16.76
N VAL A 185 5.28 -6.07 -16.69
CA VAL A 185 6.70 -6.05 -16.25
C VAL A 185 6.85 -6.48 -14.79
N SER A 186 5.82 -6.22 -13.97
CA SER A 186 5.78 -6.61 -12.56
C SER A 186 5.14 -7.96 -12.28
N SER A 187 4.86 -8.78 -13.31
CA SER A 187 4.19 -10.08 -13.18
C SER A 187 4.85 -11.00 -12.14
N GLN A 188 6.17 -11.00 -12.03
CA GLN A 188 6.93 -11.83 -11.09
C GLN A 188 7.02 -11.26 -9.67
N SER A 189 6.50 -10.04 -9.44
CA SER A 189 6.40 -9.50 -8.08
C SER A 189 5.57 -10.44 -7.20
N PRO A 190 5.98 -10.72 -5.96
CA PRO A 190 5.18 -11.53 -5.03
C PRO A 190 3.73 -11.04 -4.95
N PHE A 191 3.51 -9.72 -4.94
CA PHE A 191 2.18 -9.14 -4.90
C PHE A 191 1.36 -9.46 -6.16
N CYS A 192 1.95 -9.34 -7.36
CA CYS A 192 1.27 -9.64 -8.61
C CYS A 192 0.96 -11.14 -8.77
N GLN A 193 1.82 -12.03 -8.28
CA GLN A 193 1.55 -13.47 -8.23
C GLN A 193 0.33 -13.78 -7.35
N LEU A 194 0.17 -13.06 -6.25
CA LEU A 194 -1.00 -13.19 -5.37
C LEU A 194 -2.27 -12.65 -6.02
N LEU A 195 -2.20 -11.54 -6.76
CA LEU A 195 -3.32 -11.06 -7.57
C LEU A 195 -3.75 -12.09 -8.63
N ILE A 196 -2.78 -12.72 -9.31
CA ILE A 196 -3.06 -13.79 -10.28
C ILE A 196 -3.77 -14.95 -9.58
N ARG A 197 -3.27 -15.40 -8.42
CA ARG A 197 -3.92 -16.47 -7.64
C ARG A 197 -5.34 -16.10 -7.23
N ASP A 198 -5.57 -14.85 -6.83
CA ASP A 198 -6.90 -14.35 -6.46
C ASP A 198 -7.86 -14.35 -7.67
N LEU A 199 -7.38 -13.97 -8.86
CA LEU A 199 -8.14 -13.98 -10.11
C LEU A 199 -8.39 -15.39 -10.66
N GLU A 200 -7.46 -16.32 -10.43
CA GLU A 200 -7.56 -17.72 -10.85
C GLU A 200 -8.51 -18.54 -9.97
N TYR A 201 -8.95 -17.99 -8.82
CA TYR A 201 -10.02 -18.60 -8.04
C TYR A 201 -11.31 -18.65 -8.87
N ARG A 202 -11.80 -19.87 -9.11
CA ARG A 202 -12.99 -20.13 -9.94
C ARG A 202 -14.12 -20.71 -9.09
N TYR A 203 -15.35 -20.38 -9.48
CA TYR A 203 -16.50 -21.11 -8.99
C TYR A 203 -16.49 -22.54 -9.53
N PRO A 204 -16.82 -23.55 -8.72
CA PRO A 204 -16.90 -24.93 -9.18
C PRO A 204 -17.99 -25.16 -10.24
N SER A 205 -19.03 -24.31 -10.28
CA SER A 205 -20.12 -24.40 -11.26
C SER A 205 -20.90 -23.08 -11.41
N GLU A 206 -21.67 -22.95 -12.50
CA GLU A 206 -22.59 -21.83 -12.70
C GLU A 206 -23.68 -21.76 -11.61
N ARG A 207 -24.12 -22.91 -11.08
CA ARG A 207 -25.06 -22.95 -9.96
C ARG A 207 -24.46 -22.32 -8.71
N ALA A 208 -23.19 -22.63 -8.41
CA ALA A 208 -22.48 -22.01 -7.29
C ALA A 208 -22.35 -20.50 -7.50
N TYR A 209 -21.95 -20.07 -8.70
CA TYR A 209 -21.89 -18.65 -9.09
C TYR A 209 -23.20 -17.91 -8.85
N ARG A 210 -24.32 -18.46 -9.33
CA ARG A 210 -25.65 -17.84 -9.18
C ARG A 210 -26.10 -17.79 -7.73
N SER A 211 -25.82 -18.84 -6.95
CA SER A 211 -26.17 -18.89 -5.52
C SER A 211 -25.36 -17.94 -4.66
N SER A 212 -24.16 -17.55 -5.11
CA SER A 212 -23.24 -16.66 -4.39
C SER A 212 -23.25 -15.24 -4.95
N HIS A 213 -24.43 -14.61 -5.05
CA HIS A 213 -24.54 -13.21 -5.49
C HIS A 213 -23.67 -12.24 -4.65
N HIS A 214 -23.25 -12.66 -3.45
CA HIS A 214 -22.31 -11.95 -2.57
C HIS A 214 -21.16 -12.86 -2.18
N ASN A 215 -20.29 -13.22 -3.14
CA ASN A 215 -19.14 -14.06 -2.82
C ASN A 215 -18.10 -13.26 -2.00
N THR A 216 -18.11 -13.56 -0.70
CA THR A 216 -17.18 -13.08 0.32
C THR A 216 -15.71 -13.21 -0.12
N TYR A 217 -15.32 -14.26 -0.84
CA TYR A 217 -13.94 -14.42 -1.32
C TYR A 217 -13.55 -13.33 -2.33
N MET A 218 -14.41 -13.05 -3.31
CA MET A 218 -14.15 -12.05 -4.35
C MET A 218 -14.27 -10.63 -3.80
N GLN A 219 -15.18 -10.41 -2.85
CA GLN A 219 -15.23 -9.17 -2.08
C GLN A 219 -13.93 -8.96 -1.30
N HIS A 220 -13.45 -9.98 -0.59
CA HIS A 220 -12.17 -9.91 0.11
C HIS A 220 -10.98 -9.84 -0.83
N ALA A 221 -11.03 -10.41 -2.04
CA ALA A 221 -9.97 -10.27 -3.04
C ALA A 221 -9.90 -8.82 -3.56
N SER A 222 -11.05 -8.20 -3.81
CA SER A 222 -11.15 -6.78 -4.17
C SER A 222 -10.64 -5.87 -3.03
N GLU A 223 -11.00 -6.18 -1.78
CA GLU A 223 -10.46 -5.51 -0.59
C GLU A 223 -8.95 -5.74 -0.46
N ARG A 224 -8.46 -6.98 -0.58
CA ARG A 224 -7.01 -7.27 -0.53
C ARG A 224 -6.22 -6.52 -1.60
N GLY A 225 -6.76 -6.47 -2.81
CA GLY A 225 -6.22 -5.66 -3.91
C GLY A 225 -6.19 -4.18 -3.54
N THR A 226 -7.18 -3.64 -2.83
CA THR A 226 -7.24 -2.19 -2.53
C THR A 226 -6.51 -1.80 -1.24
N TYR A 227 -6.34 -2.72 -0.28
CA TYR A 227 -6.05 -2.37 1.12
C TYR A 227 -4.62 -2.57 1.60
N ALA A 228 -3.71 -3.22 0.88
CA ALA A 228 -2.39 -3.56 1.42
C ALA A 228 -1.50 -2.32 1.69
N PRO A 229 -1.28 -1.89 2.95
CA PRO A 229 -0.07 -1.13 3.29
C PRO A 229 1.12 -2.08 3.10
N THR A 230 2.22 -1.58 2.57
CA THR A 230 3.45 -2.37 2.43
C THR A 230 4.24 -2.17 3.72
N THR A 231 4.00 -3.02 4.72
CA THR A 231 4.87 -3.09 5.90
C THR A 231 5.66 -4.39 5.84
N SER A 232 6.83 -4.45 6.46
CA SER A 232 7.58 -5.70 6.67
C SER A 232 6.77 -6.79 7.40
N PHE A 233 5.63 -6.41 8.02
CA PHE A 233 4.79 -7.28 8.83
C PHE A 233 3.38 -7.57 8.27
N SER A 234 2.76 -6.66 7.51
CA SER A 234 1.50 -6.89 6.77
C SER A 234 1.75 -7.76 5.53
N SER A 235 2.99 -7.74 5.06
CA SER A 235 3.49 -8.76 4.16
C SER A 235 3.52 -10.14 4.82
N ALA A 236 3.36 -10.33 6.15
CA ALA A 236 3.29 -11.68 6.75
C ALA A 236 2.06 -12.49 6.30
N GLN A 237 0.95 -11.85 5.91
CA GLN A 237 -0.17 -12.55 5.26
C GLN A 237 0.13 -12.90 3.78
N TYR A 238 1.15 -12.26 3.19
CA TYR A 238 1.60 -12.42 1.81
C TYR A 238 3.00 -13.09 1.67
N LEU A 239 3.68 -13.37 2.79
CA LEU A 239 5.03 -13.95 2.95
C LEU A 239 4.97 -15.12 3.93
N ASN A 240 3.97 -15.97 3.80
CA ASN A 240 3.80 -17.09 4.72
C ASN A 240 4.58 -18.31 4.22
N ILE A 241 5.92 -18.27 4.28
CA ILE A 241 6.75 -19.50 4.31
C ILE A 241 7.95 -19.35 5.26
N SER A 242 8.61 -18.19 5.36
CA SER A 242 9.88 -18.06 6.13
C SER A 242 9.74 -17.49 7.55
N GLN A 243 8.73 -16.66 7.85
CA GLN A 243 8.59 -16.05 9.19
C GLN A 243 8.05 -17.02 10.26
N GLN A 244 7.28 -18.05 9.88
CA GLN A 244 6.86 -19.09 10.85
C GLN A 244 8.07 -19.81 11.44
N GLN A 245 9.14 -20.02 10.66
CA GLN A 245 10.36 -20.66 11.17
C GLN A 245 11.14 -19.76 12.14
N GLN A 246 11.13 -18.44 11.94
CA GLN A 246 11.79 -17.50 12.85
C GLN A 246 11.03 -17.37 14.18
N VAL A 247 9.69 -17.39 14.16
CA VAL A 247 8.88 -17.39 15.38
C VAL A 247 9.03 -18.71 16.15
N ILE A 248 9.10 -19.85 15.45
CA ILE A 248 9.38 -21.16 16.06
C ILE A 248 10.79 -21.16 16.68
N GLN A 249 11.81 -20.62 16.00
CA GLN A 249 13.18 -20.52 16.54
C GLN A 249 13.26 -19.59 17.75
N PHE A 250 12.53 -18.48 17.76
CA PHE A 250 12.49 -17.55 18.88
C PHE A 250 11.76 -18.14 20.10
N GLN A 251 10.66 -18.87 19.89
CA GLN A 251 9.97 -19.60 20.96
C GLN A 251 10.82 -20.75 21.52
N GLN A 252 11.57 -21.46 20.67
CA GLN A 252 12.51 -22.50 21.13
C GLN A 252 13.67 -21.92 21.94
N HIS A 253 14.15 -20.72 21.61
CA HIS A 253 15.18 -20.02 22.40
C HIS A 253 14.68 -19.56 23.77
N GLN A 254 13.42 -19.14 23.89
CA GLN A 254 12.86 -18.75 25.19
C GLN A 254 12.57 -19.94 26.10
N GLN A 255 12.23 -21.10 25.55
CA GLN A 255 12.04 -22.33 26.34
C GLN A 255 13.34 -22.98 26.82
N GLN A 256 14.50 -22.54 26.33
CA GLN A 256 15.81 -23.05 26.74
C GLN A 256 16.55 -22.16 27.76
N GLN A 257 15.94 -21.08 28.26
CA GLN A 257 16.55 -20.34 29.35
C GLN A 257 16.42 -21.13 30.66
N PRO A 258 17.53 -21.43 31.36
CA PRO A 258 17.48 -22.16 32.62
C PRO A 258 16.76 -21.32 33.66
N SER A 259 15.81 -21.96 34.36
CA SER A 259 15.11 -21.41 35.52
C SER A 259 16.12 -20.91 36.56
N PHE A 260 15.99 -19.64 36.94
CA PHE A 260 16.77 -19.04 38.03
C PHE A 260 16.55 -19.82 39.35
N PRO A 261 17.59 -20.02 40.18
CA PRO A 261 17.45 -20.73 41.43
C PRO A 261 16.64 -19.90 42.45
N ASP A 262 15.80 -20.61 43.22
CA ASP A 262 14.94 -20.08 44.27
C ASP A 262 15.68 -19.15 45.23
N VAL A 263 15.22 -17.90 45.32
CA VAL A 263 15.64 -16.96 46.37
C VAL A 263 14.94 -17.39 47.66
N GLN A 264 15.70 -18.07 48.52
CA GLN A 264 15.28 -18.37 49.90
C GLN A 264 14.92 -17.06 50.63
N GLN A 265 13.71 -17.01 51.16
CA GLN A 265 13.21 -15.94 52.03
C GLN A 265 14.10 -15.82 53.28
N GLN A 266 14.85 -14.72 53.40
CA GLN A 266 15.47 -14.32 54.65
C GLN A 266 14.40 -13.71 55.58
N GLN A 267 14.12 -14.39 56.69
CA GLN A 267 13.35 -13.86 57.81
C GLN A 267 14.09 -12.67 58.45
N PRO A 268 13.38 -11.59 58.86
CA PRO A 268 14.00 -10.51 59.62
C PRO A 268 14.24 -10.92 61.09
N ALA A 269 15.41 -10.54 61.60
CA ALA A 269 15.87 -10.81 62.97
C ALA A 269 15.04 -10.06 64.04
N PRO A 270 14.92 -10.62 65.26
CA PRO A 270 14.15 -10.00 66.34
C PRO A 270 14.88 -8.81 66.97
N SER A 271 14.14 -7.75 67.27
CA SER A 271 14.59 -6.54 67.95
C SER A 271 14.99 -6.83 69.40
N SER A 272 16.28 -6.73 69.70
CA SER A 272 16.82 -6.72 71.06
C SER A 272 16.67 -5.34 71.69
N GLN A 273 15.83 -5.27 72.73
CA GLN A 273 15.81 -4.20 73.74
C GLN A 273 16.88 -4.49 74.81
N THR A 274 17.69 -3.49 75.12
CA THR A 274 18.43 -3.25 76.39
C THR A 274 18.76 -1.75 76.37
N ASN A 275 18.43 -0.90 77.35
CA ASN A 275 18.93 -0.88 78.74
C ASN A 275 19.73 -2.08 79.21
#